data_AF-G7VYM1-F1
#
_entry.id   AF-G7VYM1-F1
#
_cell.length_a   1.000
_cell.length_b   1.000
_cell.length_c   1.000
_cell.angle_alpha   90.00
_cell.angle_beta   90.00
_cell.angle_gamma   90.00
#
_symmetry.space_group_name_H-M   'P 1'
#
loop_
_entity.id
_entity.type
_entity.pdbx_description
1 polymer ?
#
loop_
_entity_poly.entity_id
_entity_poly.type
_entity_poly.pdbx_seq_one_letter_code
_entity_poly.pdbx_strand_id
1 'polypeptide(L)'
;MKTPASEVIRKTALKILIENPSGMRLSDLKFSTEKVLEEFIEPDNSKNGKFRSALWDLEKRYPEYVLKEKQEKSAVFFPTEKLQNDIEDIVIPKYSPTARQMYEEMHSRGENKYRDYVEMKAKIMDVIELIEEINLDGFDIKTIENSKEATDIVKALIYLEGLKDLKYSMQNVQSQPRQHSRY
;
A
#
# COMPACT_ATOMS: atom_id res chain seq x y z
N MET A 1 9.86 6.20 -3.82
CA MET A 1 8.43 6.42 -4.15
C MET A 1 7.70 5.09 -4.15
N LYS A 2 6.47 5.01 -3.63
CA LYS A 2 5.64 3.79 -3.70
C LYS A 2 5.00 3.71 -5.09
N THR A 3 5.17 2.59 -5.80
CA THR A 3 4.63 2.43 -7.15
C THR A 3 3.18 1.97 -7.10
N PRO A 4 2.25 2.62 -7.83
CA PRO A 4 0.86 2.18 -7.88
C PRO A 4 0.73 0.82 -8.60
N ALA A 5 -0.26 0.02 -8.18
CA ALA A 5 -0.57 -1.29 -8.78
C ALA A 5 -0.73 -1.23 -10.31
N SER A 6 -1.38 -0.19 -10.82
CA SER A 6 -1.60 0.02 -12.26
C SER A 6 -0.30 0.11 -13.06
N GLU A 7 0.75 0.69 -12.48
CA GLU A 7 2.04 0.82 -13.14
C GLU A 7 2.81 -0.50 -13.15
N VAL A 8 2.75 -1.26 -12.05
CA VAL A 8 3.28 -2.64 -12.00
C VAL A 8 2.59 -3.49 -13.07
N ILE A 9 1.26 -3.46 -13.13
CA ILE A 9 0.46 -4.19 -14.12
C ILE A 9 0.88 -3.83 -15.55
N ARG A 10 0.99 -2.54 -15.87
CA ARG A 10 1.37 -2.09 -17.22
C ARG A 10 2.77 -2.55 -17.59
N LYS A 11 3.76 -2.37 -16.72
CA LYS A 11 5.15 -2.77 -17.01
C LYS A 11 5.29 -4.28 -17.15
N THR A 12 4.57 -5.06 -16.35
CA THR A 12 4.50 -6.52 -16.53
C THR A 12 3.88 -6.88 -17.87
N ALA A 13 2.80 -6.21 -18.27
CA ALA A 13 2.18 -6.43 -19.58
C ALA A 13 3.10 -6.08 -20.75
N LEU A 14 3.93 -5.04 -20.64
CA LEU A 14 4.95 -4.73 -21.65
C LEU A 14 5.94 -5.89 -21.83
N LYS A 15 6.42 -6.51 -20.73
CA LYS A 15 7.28 -7.70 -20.81
C LYS A 15 6.60 -8.89 -21.48
N ILE A 16 5.33 -9.13 -21.13
CA ILE A 16 4.55 -10.22 -21.75
C ILE A 16 4.38 -9.97 -23.26
N LEU A 17 4.16 -8.72 -23.68
CA LEU A 17 4.04 -8.38 -25.10
C LEU A 17 5.34 -8.61 -25.88
N ILE A 18 6.51 -8.40 -25.27
CA ILE A 18 7.80 -8.71 -25.89
C ILE A 18 7.90 -10.20 -26.27
N GLU A 19 7.42 -11.08 -25.38
CA GLU A 19 7.39 -12.54 -25.63
C GLU A 19 6.33 -12.94 -26.69
N ASN A 20 5.43 -12.02 -27.05
CA ASN A 20 4.31 -12.25 -27.96
C ASN A 20 4.28 -11.21 -29.09
N PRO A 21 5.26 -11.22 -30.02
CA PRO A 21 5.41 -10.20 -31.06
C PRO A 21 4.25 -10.15 -32.07
N SER A 22 3.50 -11.24 -32.20
CA SER A 22 2.27 -11.30 -33.01
C SER A 22 1.09 -10.53 -32.41
N GLY A 23 1.29 -9.91 -31.25
CA GLY A 23 0.27 -9.19 -30.51
C GLY A 23 -0.67 -10.09 -29.71
N MET A 24 -1.34 -9.48 -28.73
CA MET A 24 -2.24 -10.16 -27.80
C MET A 24 -3.56 -9.42 -27.67
N ARG A 25 -4.66 -10.15 -27.60
CA ARG A 25 -5.97 -9.58 -27.26
C ARG A 25 -5.96 -9.10 -25.82
N LEU A 26 -6.77 -8.08 -25.52
CA LEU A 26 -6.92 -7.56 -24.15
C LEU A 26 -7.22 -8.65 -23.12
N SER A 27 -8.08 -9.62 -23.45
CA SER A 27 -8.43 -10.74 -22.57
C SER A 27 -7.22 -11.59 -22.22
N ASP A 28 -6.40 -11.88 -23.22
CA ASP A 28 -5.29 -12.83 -23.12
C ASP A 28 -4.12 -12.15 -22.42
N LEU A 29 -3.84 -10.89 -22.79
CA LEU A 29 -2.85 -10.06 -22.11
C LEU A 29 -3.22 -9.87 -20.63
N LYS A 30 -4.50 -9.62 -20.34
CA LYS A 30 -5.02 -9.53 -18.97
C LYS A 30 -4.77 -10.82 -18.21
N PHE A 31 -5.21 -11.97 -18.76
CA PHE A 31 -5.07 -13.27 -18.11
C PHE A 31 -3.59 -13.61 -17.82
N SER A 32 -2.70 -13.41 -18.79
CA SER A 32 -1.26 -13.63 -18.60
C SER A 32 -0.67 -12.69 -17.55
N THR A 33 -1.08 -11.42 -17.53
CA THR A 33 -0.60 -10.43 -16.55
C THR A 33 -1.10 -10.76 -15.14
N GLU A 34 -2.36 -11.22 -14.99
CA GLU A 34 -2.91 -11.69 -13.72
C GLU A 34 -2.12 -12.88 -13.20
N LYS A 35 -1.84 -13.88 -14.04
CA LYS A 35 -1.08 -15.07 -13.66
C LYS A 35 0.32 -14.73 -13.14
N VAL A 36 1.01 -13.77 -13.76
CA VAL A 36 2.35 -13.34 -13.30
C VAL A 36 2.30 -12.57 -11.99
N LEU A 37 1.21 -11.86 -11.72
CA LEU A 37 1.08 -10.98 -10.56
C LEU A 37 0.20 -11.55 -9.44
N GLU A 38 -0.29 -12.79 -9.56
CA GLU A 38 -1.29 -13.37 -8.65
C GLU A 38 -0.83 -13.41 -7.19
N GLU A 39 0.47 -13.58 -6.95
CA GLU A 39 1.07 -13.56 -5.60
C GLU A 39 1.09 -12.16 -4.97
N PHE A 40 0.97 -11.11 -5.78
CA PHE A 40 1.15 -9.72 -5.35
C PHE A 40 -0.12 -8.87 -5.48
N ILE A 41 -0.96 -9.15 -6.47
CA ILE A 41 -2.15 -8.37 -6.82
C ILE A 41 -3.28 -9.35 -7.12
N GLU A 42 -4.39 -9.23 -6.38
CA GLU A 42 -5.57 -10.06 -6.63
C GLU A 42 -6.10 -9.88 -8.07
N PRO A 43 -6.39 -10.98 -8.80
CA PRO A 43 -7.02 -10.93 -10.11
C PRO A 43 -8.35 -10.16 -10.13
N ASP A 44 -8.74 -9.65 -11.29
CA ASP A 44 -10.00 -8.94 -11.45
C ASP A 44 -11.18 -9.85 -11.15
N ASN A 45 -12.16 -9.33 -10.40
CA ASN A 45 -13.46 -9.96 -10.21
C ASN A 45 -14.58 -9.14 -10.87
N SER A 46 -15.82 -9.57 -10.76
CA SER A 46 -16.98 -8.89 -11.39
C SER A 46 -17.21 -7.46 -10.91
N LYS A 47 -16.59 -7.03 -9.80
CA LYS A 47 -16.71 -5.69 -9.21
C LYS A 47 -15.43 -4.85 -9.26
N ASN A 48 -14.26 -5.47 -9.40
CA ASN A 48 -12.94 -4.82 -9.43
C ASN A 48 -12.21 -5.17 -10.72
N GLY A 49 -12.11 -4.20 -11.63
CA GLY A 49 -11.42 -4.33 -12.92
C GLY A 49 -10.09 -3.57 -12.97
N LYS A 50 -9.20 -3.76 -11.97
CA LYS A 50 -7.91 -3.05 -11.86
C LYS A 50 -7.00 -3.39 -13.04
N PHE A 51 -6.88 -4.68 -13.41
CA PHE A 51 -6.09 -5.12 -14.56
C PHE A 51 -6.69 -4.62 -15.86
N ARG A 52 -7.99 -4.86 -16.07
CA ARG A 52 -8.70 -4.37 -17.26
C ARG A 52 -8.51 -2.87 -17.46
N SER A 53 -8.65 -2.08 -16.40
CA SER A 53 -8.52 -0.62 -16.46
C SER A 53 -7.08 -0.18 -16.75
N ALA A 54 -6.09 -0.82 -16.12
CA ALA A 54 -4.67 -0.49 -16.32
C ALA A 54 -4.19 -0.84 -17.74
N LEU A 55 -4.71 -1.92 -18.33
CA LEU A 55 -4.34 -2.38 -19.67
C LEU A 55 -5.14 -1.68 -20.77
N TRP A 56 -6.34 -1.17 -20.48
CA TRP A 56 -7.18 -0.52 -21.49
C TRP A 56 -6.53 0.72 -22.12
N ASP A 57 -5.74 1.48 -21.37
CA ASP A 57 -5.04 2.69 -21.83
C ASP A 57 -3.53 2.48 -22.06
N LEU A 58 -3.06 1.23 -22.18
CA LEU A 58 -1.64 0.89 -22.28
C LEU A 58 -0.94 1.63 -23.43
N GLU A 59 -1.59 1.71 -24.60
CA GLU A 59 -1.07 2.42 -25.78
C GLU A 59 -0.96 3.93 -25.58
N LYS A 60 -1.81 4.52 -24.73
CA LYS A 60 -1.79 5.96 -24.47
C LYS A 60 -0.71 6.34 -23.46
N ARG A 61 -0.40 5.42 -22.56
CA ARG A 61 0.62 5.60 -21.52
C ARG A 61 2.02 5.30 -22.04
N TYR A 62 2.13 4.39 -22.99
CA TYR A 62 3.38 3.93 -23.59
C TYR A 62 3.28 3.88 -25.13
N PRO A 63 2.99 5.01 -25.79
CA PRO A 63 2.76 5.05 -27.24
C PRO A 63 3.99 4.66 -28.05
N GLU A 64 5.19 4.90 -27.53
CA GLU A 64 6.44 4.49 -28.16
C GLU A 64 6.73 2.99 -28.05
N TYR A 65 6.00 2.26 -27.20
CA TYR A 65 6.25 0.85 -26.92
C TYR A 65 5.14 -0.07 -27.42
N VAL A 66 3.89 0.38 -27.43
CA VAL A 66 2.74 -0.47 -27.76
C VAL A 66 1.82 0.20 -28.77
N LEU A 67 1.46 -0.57 -29.79
CA LEU A 67 0.39 -0.24 -30.71
C LEU A 67 -0.88 -0.99 -30.30
N LYS A 68 -2.02 -0.32 -30.40
CA LYS A 68 -3.32 -0.94 -30.17
C LYS A 68 -4.18 -0.82 -31.41
N GLU A 69 -4.60 -1.97 -31.91
CA GLU A 69 -5.51 -2.07 -33.04
C GLU A 69 -6.86 -2.58 -32.57
N LYS A 70 -7.92 -2.09 -33.20
CA LYS A 70 -9.27 -2.60 -32.99
C LYS A 70 -9.55 -3.64 -34.07
N GLN A 71 -9.51 -4.92 -33.71
CA GLN A 71 -9.90 -6.02 -34.58
C GLN A 71 -11.29 -6.53 -34.18
N GLU A 72 -12.26 -6.31 -35.06
CA GLU A 72 -13.68 -6.62 -34.84
C GLU A 72 -14.23 -6.01 -33.53
N LYS A 73 -14.38 -6.86 -32.49
CA LYS A 73 -14.91 -6.53 -31.16
C LYS A 73 -13.83 -6.53 -30.07
N SER A 74 -12.57 -6.75 -30.42
CA SER A 74 -11.46 -6.87 -29.46
C SER A 74 -10.35 -5.85 -29.74
N ALA A 75 -9.77 -5.33 -28.67
CA ALA A 75 -8.51 -4.58 -28.76
C ALA A 75 -7.35 -5.59 -28.75
N VAL A 76 -6.46 -5.47 -29.73
CA VAL A 76 -5.24 -6.25 -29.86
C VAL A 76 -4.06 -5.31 -29.66
N PHE A 77 -3.13 -5.69 -28.80
CA PHE A 77 -1.94 -4.91 -28.46
C PHE A 77 -0.73 -5.57 -29.10
N PHE A 78 0.06 -4.81 -29.84
CA PHE A 78 1.28 -5.25 -30.52
C PHE A 78 2.47 -4.52 -29.92
N PRO A 79 3.58 -5.22 -29.61
CA PRO A 79 4.81 -4.56 -29.26
C PRO A 79 5.39 -3.84 -30.49
N THR A 80 5.91 -2.63 -30.28
CA THR A 80 6.71 -1.93 -31.29
C THR A 80 8.13 -2.50 -31.36
N GLU A 81 8.86 -2.19 -32.43
CA GLU A 81 10.30 -2.50 -32.51
C GLU A 81 11.08 -1.86 -31.35
N LYS A 82 10.70 -0.65 -30.93
CA LYS A 82 11.35 0.04 -29.82
C LYS A 82 11.20 -0.75 -28.52
N LEU A 83 10.01 -1.28 -28.24
CA LEU A 83 9.78 -2.15 -27.08
C LEU A 83 10.64 -3.43 -27.13
N GLN A 84 10.88 -3.97 -28.33
CA GLN A 84 11.73 -5.15 -28.51
C GLN A 84 13.22 -4.85 -28.34
N ASN A 85 13.66 -3.61 -28.56
CA ASN A 85 15.05 -3.20 -28.39
C ASN A 85 15.34 -2.75 -26.96
N ASP A 86 14.38 -2.10 -26.29
CA ASP A 86 14.55 -1.48 -24.97
C ASP A 86 14.14 -2.42 -23.82
N ILE A 87 14.27 -3.75 -24.01
CA ILE A 87 13.79 -4.78 -23.06
C ILE A 87 14.42 -4.60 -21.66
N GLU A 88 15.71 -4.30 -21.62
CA GLU A 88 16.48 -4.18 -20.38
C GLU A 88 16.07 -2.95 -19.56
N ASP A 89 15.55 -1.91 -20.22
CA ASP A 89 15.11 -0.66 -19.58
C ASP A 89 13.76 -0.80 -18.87
N ILE A 90 13.00 -1.86 -19.16
CA ILE A 90 11.71 -2.13 -18.52
C ILE A 90 11.93 -2.85 -17.18
N VAL A 91 12.26 -2.04 -16.17
CA VAL A 91 12.31 -2.50 -14.79
C VAL A 91 10.89 -2.57 -14.22
N ILE A 92 10.44 -3.78 -13.87
CA ILE A 92 9.19 -3.98 -13.12
C ILE A 92 9.45 -3.58 -11.66
N PRO A 93 8.82 -2.50 -11.18
CA PRO A 93 8.99 -2.06 -9.80
C PRO A 93 8.35 -3.05 -8.83
N LYS A 94 8.98 -3.26 -7.67
CA LYS A 94 8.40 -4.07 -6.59
C LYS A 94 7.07 -3.46 -6.15
N TYR A 95 5.99 -4.25 -6.20
CA TYR A 95 4.69 -3.81 -5.71
C TYR A 95 4.75 -3.58 -4.19
N SER A 96 4.29 -2.40 -3.75
CA SER A 96 4.12 -2.08 -2.34
C SER A 96 2.75 -1.42 -2.19
N PRO A 97 1.73 -2.19 -1.74
CA PRO A 97 0.39 -1.66 -1.60
C PRO A 97 0.39 -0.45 -0.66
N THR A 98 -0.43 0.54 -0.99
CA THR A 98 -0.65 1.68 -0.07
C THR A 98 -1.50 1.24 1.12
N ALA A 99 -1.38 1.93 2.26
CA ALA A 99 -2.18 1.64 3.46
C ALA A 99 -3.70 1.67 3.16
N ARG A 100 -4.12 2.52 2.23
CA ARG A 100 -5.50 2.60 1.74
C ARG A 100 -5.92 1.38 0.92
N GLN A 101 -5.05 0.84 0.07
CA GLN A 101 -5.34 -0.38 -0.70
C GLN A 101 -5.41 -1.61 0.20
N MET A 102 -4.51 -1.71 1.19
CA MET A 102 -4.59 -2.74 2.23
C MET A 102 -5.92 -2.65 2.98
N TYR A 103 -6.37 -1.45 3.34
CA TYR A 103 -7.66 -1.22 3.98
C TYR A 103 -8.86 -1.66 3.12
N GLU A 104 -8.88 -1.28 1.83
CA GLU A 104 -9.98 -1.62 0.91
C GLU A 104 -10.05 -3.15 0.63
N GLU A 105 -8.90 -3.82 0.48
CA GLU A 105 -8.82 -5.29 0.33
C GLU A 105 -9.26 -6.02 1.61
N MET A 106 -8.83 -5.56 2.79
CA MET A 106 -9.25 -6.12 4.08
C MET A 106 -10.76 -5.96 4.31
N HIS A 107 -11.36 -4.82 3.95
CA HIS A 107 -12.80 -4.61 4.01
C HIS A 107 -13.58 -5.52 3.06
N SER A 108 -13.05 -5.75 1.86
CA SER A 108 -13.68 -6.61 0.86
C SER A 108 -13.70 -8.09 1.27
N ARG A 109 -12.76 -8.51 2.12
CA ARG A 109 -12.63 -9.86 2.68
C ARG A 109 -13.45 -10.09 3.96
N GLY A 110 -14.22 -9.09 4.42
CA GLY A 110 -15.12 -9.23 5.57
C GLY A 110 -14.43 -9.29 6.94
N GLU A 111 -13.13 -8.99 7.01
CA GLU A 111 -12.42 -8.93 8.29
C GLU A 111 -12.68 -7.57 8.97
N ASN A 112 -13.63 -7.56 9.89
CA ASN A 112 -14.10 -6.38 10.64
C ASN A 112 -13.09 -5.85 11.68
N LYS A 113 -11.78 -6.06 11.48
CA LYS A 113 -10.72 -5.70 12.44
C LYS A 113 -10.42 -4.21 12.49
N TYR A 114 -10.91 -3.40 11.54
CA TYR A 114 -10.73 -1.94 11.62
C TYR A 114 -11.62 -1.31 12.69
N ARG A 115 -12.84 -1.84 12.90
CA ARG A 115 -13.65 -1.48 14.06
C ARG A 115 -12.90 -1.83 15.34
N ASP A 116 -12.32 -3.02 15.41
CA ASP A 116 -11.51 -3.44 16.55
C ASP A 116 -10.27 -2.55 16.74
N TYR A 117 -9.59 -2.14 15.67
CA TYR A 117 -8.44 -1.23 15.73
C TYR A 117 -8.83 0.19 16.14
N VAL A 118 -9.93 0.74 15.63
CA VAL A 118 -10.43 2.07 16.03
C VAL A 118 -10.94 2.04 17.47
N GLU A 119 -11.68 1.01 17.86
CA GLU A 119 -12.12 0.81 19.26
C GLU A 119 -10.92 0.60 20.19
N MET A 120 -9.91 -0.18 19.77
CA MET A 120 -8.70 -0.41 20.54
C MET A 120 -7.83 0.84 20.61
N LYS A 121 -7.72 1.62 19.53
CA LYS A 121 -7.05 2.92 19.51
C LYS A 121 -7.75 3.93 20.43
N ALA A 122 -9.07 3.98 20.42
CA ALA A 122 -9.86 4.83 21.31
C ALA A 122 -9.60 4.44 22.78
N LYS A 123 -9.72 3.14 23.12
CA LYS A 123 -9.44 2.64 24.48
C LYS A 123 -8.00 2.92 24.94
N ILE A 124 -7.01 2.80 24.04
CA ILE A 124 -5.61 3.13 24.35
C ILE A 124 -5.45 4.63 24.60
N MET A 125 -6.08 5.48 23.79
CA MET A 125 -6.05 6.93 24.02
C MET A 125 -6.69 7.33 25.35
N ASP A 126 -7.86 6.76 25.68
CA ASP A 126 -8.55 7.01 26.95
C ASP A 126 -7.68 6.63 28.16
N VAL A 127 -6.98 5.49 28.08
CA VAL A 127 -6.04 5.05 29.13
C VAL A 127 -4.85 6.01 29.25
N ILE A 128 -4.32 6.51 28.14
CA ILE A 128 -3.19 7.44 28.15
C ILE A 128 -3.60 8.81 28.69
N GLU A 129 -4.80 9.31 28.37
CA GLU A 129 -5.34 10.56 28.94
C GLU A 129 -5.53 10.44 30.45
N LEU A 130 -6.09 9.32 30.93
CA LEU A 130 -6.23 9.05 32.37
C LEU A 130 -4.88 9.01 33.10
N ILE A 131 -3.84 8.50 32.44
CA ILE A 131 -2.46 8.49 32.96
C ILE A 131 -1.86 9.90 32.96
N GLU A 132 -2.13 10.73 31.94
CA GLU A 132 -1.62 12.10 31.85
C GLU A 132 -2.21 13.03 32.91
N GLU A 133 -3.42 12.73 33.41
CA GLU A 133 -4.01 13.42 34.57
C GLU A 133 -3.30 13.11 35.89
N ILE A 134 -2.48 12.05 35.94
CA ILE A 134 -1.65 11.73 37.10
C ILE A 134 -0.47 12.71 37.11
N ASN A 135 -0.49 13.67 38.03
CA ASN A 135 0.60 14.62 38.22
C ASN A 135 1.84 13.93 38.83
N LEU A 136 2.81 13.62 37.98
CA LEU A 136 4.07 12.96 38.35
C LEU A 136 5.18 13.94 38.75
N ASP A 137 5.01 15.25 38.53
CA ASP A 137 6.04 16.26 38.77
C ASP A 137 6.39 16.41 40.27
N GLY A 138 5.57 15.86 41.15
CA GLY A 138 5.80 15.82 42.60
C GLY A 138 6.42 14.53 43.13
N PHE A 139 6.76 13.56 42.27
CA PHE A 139 7.18 12.22 42.70
C PHE A 139 8.71 12.04 42.68
N ASP A 140 9.35 12.04 43.85
CA ASP A 140 10.80 11.78 43.98
C ASP A 140 11.06 10.32 44.35
N ILE A 141 11.62 9.55 43.41
CA ILE A 141 12.00 8.14 43.61
C ILE A 141 12.98 7.96 44.78
N LYS A 142 13.76 9.00 45.11
CA LYS A 142 14.76 8.96 46.20
C LYS A 142 14.12 8.85 47.59
N THR A 143 12.82 9.12 47.74
CA THR A 143 12.13 8.99 49.02
C THR A 143 11.61 7.57 49.29
N ILE A 144 11.81 6.62 48.36
CA ILE A 144 11.32 5.24 48.49
C ILE A 144 12.45 4.37 49.05
N GLU A 145 12.30 3.96 50.32
CA GLU A 145 13.30 3.15 51.03
C GLU A 145 13.32 1.68 50.56
N ASN A 146 12.21 1.19 50.00
CA ASN A 146 12.09 -0.18 49.51
C ASN A 146 12.58 -0.31 48.07
N SER A 147 13.76 -0.93 47.90
CA SER A 147 14.42 -1.10 46.60
C SER A 147 13.56 -1.84 45.56
N LYS A 148 12.72 -2.79 45.96
CA LYS A 148 11.85 -3.52 45.02
C LYS A 148 10.71 -2.63 44.53
N GLU A 149 10.11 -1.89 45.44
CA GLU A 149 9.05 -0.93 45.14
C GLU A 149 9.55 0.21 44.25
N ALA A 150 10.73 0.77 44.55
CA ALA A 150 11.38 1.76 43.71
C ALA A 150 11.66 1.24 42.29
N THR A 151 12.10 -0.01 42.16
CA THR A 151 12.36 -0.65 40.86
C THR A 151 11.07 -0.82 40.04
N ASP A 152 9.99 -1.26 40.69
CA ASP A 152 8.71 -1.47 40.02
C ASP A 152 8.06 -0.14 39.62
N ILE A 153 8.25 0.91 40.41
CA ILE A 153 7.82 2.28 40.08
C ILE A 153 8.62 2.85 38.90
N VAL A 154 9.95 2.67 38.87
CA VAL A 154 10.78 3.09 37.72
C VAL A 154 10.36 2.37 36.44
N LYS A 155 10.09 1.06 36.51
CA LYS A 155 9.55 0.31 35.36
C LYS A 155 8.22 0.89 34.89
N ALA A 156 7.31 1.17 35.82
CA ALA A 156 6.02 1.78 35.49
C ALA A 156 6.22 3.12 34.76
N LEU A 157 7.10 4.00 35.24
CA LEU A 157 7.41 5.28 34.61
C LEU A 157 7.96 5.12 33.18
N ILE A 158 8.87 4.19 32.94
CA ILE A 158 9.41 3.90 31.60
C ILE A 158 8.29 3.41 30.66
N TYR A 159 7.40 2.53 31.15
CA TYR A 159 6.26 2.09 30.35
C TYR A 159 5.31 3.25 30.03
N LEU A 160 5.09 4.17 30.98
CA LEU A 160 4.27 5.36 30.76
C LEU A 160 4.87 6.30 29.72
N GLU A 161 6.19 6.52 29.76
CA GLU A 161 6.91 7.33 28.76
C GLU A 161 6.80 6.71 27.36
N GLY A 162 7.02 5.40 27.24
CA GLY A 162 6.83 4.68 25.97
C GLY A 162 5.39 4.73 25.43
N LEU A 163 4.38 4.78 26.31
CA LEU A 163 2.98 4.97 25.92
C LEU A 163 2.70 6.39 25.41
N LYS A 164 3.32 7.43 25.99
CA LYS A 164 3.22 8.81 25.51
C LYS A 164 3.84 8.95 24.12
N ASP A 165 5.00 8.36 23.88
CA ASP A 165 5.65 8.35 22.56
C ASP A 165 4.81 7.64 21.50
N LEU A 166 4.13 6.55 21.90
CA LEU A 166 3.18 5.85 21.03
C LEU A 166 1.99 6.76 20.66
N LYS A 167 1.42 7.50 21.61
CA LYS A 167 0.35 8.49 21.35
C LYS A 167 0.80 9.56 20.34
N TYR A 168 1.97 10.16 20.53
CA TYR A 168 2.54 11.14 19.59
C TYR A 168 2.74 10.55 18.20
N SER A 169 3.29 9.34 18.11
CA SER A 169 3.47 8.64 16.83
C SER A 169 2.14 8.37 16.14
N MET A 170 1.10 8.01 16.88
CA MET A 170 -0.24 7.74 16.36
C MET A 170 -1.00 9.00 15.93
N GLN A 171 -0.70 10.16 16.51
CA GLN A 171 -1.25 11.47 16.12
C GLN A 171 -0.54 12.03 14.87
N ASN A 172 0.78 11.89 14.77
CA ASN A 172 1.57 12.43 13.66
C ASN A 172 1.36 11.73 12.30
N VAL A 173 0.78 10.53 12.28
CA VAL A 173 0.37 9.85 11.03
C VAL A 173 -0.78 10.60 10.33
N GLN A 174 -1.54 11.45 11.04
CA GLN A 174 -2.59 12.30 10.43
C GLN A 174 -2.06 13.60 9.82
N SER A 175 -0.81 14.00 10.11
CA SER A 175 -0.32 15.36 9.85
C SER A 175 0.45 15.54 8.54
N GLN A 176 0.61 14.52 7.68
CA GLN A 176 1.28 14.73 6.40
C GLN A 176 0.42 15.60 5.49
N PRO A 177 0.86 16.84 5.16
CA PRO A 177 0.10 17.70 4.26
C PRO A 177 0.07 17.04 2.89
N ARG A 178 -1.12 16.99 2.27
CA ARG A 178 -1.22 16.77 0.82
C ARG A 178 -0.48 17.92 0.14
N GLN A 179 0.81 17.74 -0.17
CA GLN A 179 1.51 18.64 -1.07
C GLN A 179 0.89 18.48 -2.46
N HIS A 180 -0.10 19.32 -2.75
CA HIS A 180 -0.48 19.65 -4.10
C HIS A 180 0.69 20.41 -4.74
N SER A 181 1.62 19.70 -5.35
CA SER A 181 2.51 20.29 -6.35
C SER A 181 1.67 20.58 -7.60
N ARG A 182 1.19 21.82 -7.70
CA ARG A 182 0.96 22.47 -8.99
C ARG A 182 2.30 23.06 -9.40
N TYR A 183 2.94 22.47 -10.42
CA TYR A 183 3.68 23.16 -11.48
C TYR A 183 3.77 22.18 -12.65
#